data_AF-A0A0F9QNB3-F1
#
_entry.id   AF-A0A0F9QNB3-F1
#
_cell.length_a   1.000
_cell.length_b   1.000
_cell.length_c   1.000
_cell.angle_alpha   90.00
_cell.angle_beta   90.00
_cell.angle_gamma   90.00
#
_symmetry.space_group_name_H-M   'P 1'
#
loop_
_entity.id
_entity.type
_entity.pdbx_description
1 polymer ?
#
loop_
_entity_poly.entity_id
_entity_poly.type
_entity_poly.pdbx_seq_one_letter_code
_entity_poly.pdbx_strand_id
1 'polypeptide(L)'
;MAQVEAIDDGRGGFNFGDQYHKVERNICTVAELLARVEEDPDQRTFALLTDRWIEKGSMGWFACVADEKEGEAWQAEYLETLRGLDPAALVVGIDCHI
;
A
#
# COMPACT_ATOMS: atom_id res chain seq x y z
N MET A 1 30.23 -3.40 -12.10
CA MET A 1 29.21 -3.18 -11.06
C MET A 1 28.66 -1.79 -11.26
N ALA A 2 27.53 -1.66 -11.97
CA ALA A 2 26.92 -0.36 -12.20
C ALA A 2 26.16 0.05 -10.94
N GLN A 3 26.49 1.23 -10.40
CA GLN A 3 25.68 1.89 -9.39
C GLN A 3 24.31 2.16 -10.00
N VAL A 4 23.27 1.61 -9.41
CA VAL A 4 21.90 1.98 -9.75
C VAL A 4 21.61 3.22 -8.92
N GLU A 5 21.65 4.38 -9.56
CA GLU A 5 21.22 5.64 -8.94
C GLU A 5 19.76 5.49 -8.51
N ALA A 6 19.52 5.67 -7.22
CA ALA A 6 18.19 5.78 -6.68
C ALA A 6 17.58 7.07 -7.22
N ILE A 7 16.51 6.96 -7.99
CA ILE A 7 15.58 8.08 -8.14
C ILE A 7 14.88 8.18 -6.78
N ASP A 8 15.45 9.01 -5.91
CA ASP A 8 14.89 9.40 -4.63
C ASP A 8 14.17 10.74 -4.84
N ASP A 9 12.86 10.69 -4.99
CA ASP A 9 12.01 11.88 -4.96
C ASP A 9 11.76 12.37 -3.52
N GLY A 10 12.37 11.71 -2.53
CA GLY A 10 12.18 11.97 -1.10
C GLY A 10 10.80 11.55 -0.59
N ARG A 11 9.96 10.92 -1.41
CA ARG A 11 8.57 10.57 -1.07
C ARG A 11 8.30 9.08 -0.97
N GLY A 12 9.26 8.22 -1.32
CA GLY A 12 9.19 6.78 -1.06
C GLY A 12 7.90 6.17 -1.58
N GLY A 13 7.68 6.31 -2.89
CA GLY A 13 6.37 6.16 -3.52
C GLY A 13 5.69 4.80 -3.40
N PHE A 14 4.36 4.87 -3.50
CA PHE A 14 3.47 3.84 -4.02
C PHE A 14 3.18 4.11 -5.52
N ASN A 15 3.40 3.07 -6.32
CA ASN A 15 2.60 2.64 -7.50
C ASN A 15 2.62 3.35 -8.86
N PHE A 16 3.59 4.22 -9.22
CA PHE A 16 3.66 4.69 -10.62
C PHE A 16 5.05 4.62 -11.27
N GLY A 17 5.30 3.54 -12.01
CA GLY A 17 6.48 3.35 -12.86
C GLY A 17 7.39 2.20 -12.44
N ASP A 18 8.22 1.73 -13.39
CA ASP A 18 9.08 0.55 -13.24
C ASP A 18 10.00 0.58 -12.01
N GLN A 19 10.36 1.78 -11.55
CA GLN A 19 11.18 1.98 -10.35
C GLN A 19 10.51 1.50 -9.05
N TYR A 20 9.17 1.37 -9.04
CA TYR A 20 8.37 0.91 -7.92
C TYR A 20 7.97 -0.57 -8.04
N HIS A 21 8.32 -1.29 -9.11
CA HIS A 21 8.01 -2.72 -9.26
C HIS A 21 8.94 -3.64 -8.43
N LYS A 22 9.64 -3.07 -7.45
CA LYS A 22 10.57 -3.79 -6.59
C LYS A 22 9.96 -4.01 -5.22
N VAL A 23 10.18 -5.20 -4.65
CA VAL A 23 9.66 -5.55 -3.32
C VAL A 23 10.14 -4.56 -2.26
N GLU A 24 11.41 -4.13 -2.34
CA GLU A 24 12.02 -3.22 -1.37
C GLU A 24 11.41 -1.80 -1.40
N ARG A 25 10.58 -1.50 -2.41
CA ARG A 25 9.89 -0.21 -2.57
C ARG A 25 8.43 -0.26 -2.15
N ASN A 26 7.84 -1.45 -2.01
CA ASN A 26 6.45 -1.64 -1.57
C ASN A 26 6.34 -2.18 -0.14
N ILE A 27 7.48 -2.44 0.51
CA ILE A 27 7.56 -2.84 1.91
C ILE A 27 8.06 -1.67 2.76
N CYS A 28 7.37 -1.39 3.85
CA CYS A 28 7.81 -0.44 4.86
C CYS A 28 7.26 -0.84 6.23
N THR A 29 7.62 -0.10 7.27
CA THR A 29 7.01 -0.27 8.58
C THR A 29 5.60 0.30 8.60
N VAL A 30 4.76 -0.21 9.50
CA VAL A 30 3.42 0.33 9.76
C VAL A 30 3.47 1.82 10.09
N ALA A 31 4.45 2.25 10.90
CA ALA A 31 4.63 3.66 11.26
C ALA A 31 4.89 4.55 10.03
N GLU A 32 5.78 4.12 9.14
CA GLU A 32 6.09 4.85 7.91
C GLU A 32 4.88 4.92 6.98
N LEU A 33 4.15 3.80 6.81
CA LEU A 33 2.96 3.78 5.97
C LEU A 33 1.86 4.70 6.53
N LEU A 34 1.61 4.63 7.84
CA LEU A 34 0.59 5.46 8.49
C LEU A 34 0.89 6.95 8.31
N ALA A 35 2.15 7.37 8.52
CA ALA A 35 2.57 8.75 8.31
C ALA A 35 2.33 9.21 6.86
N ARG A 36 2.68 8.37 5.88
CA ARG A 36 2.46 8.67 4.45
C ARG A 36 0.98 8.85 4.11
N VAL A 37 0.10 7.96 4.58
CA VAL A 37 -1.34 8.05 4.26
C VAL A 37 -2.09 9.11 5.06
N GLU A 38 -1.53 9.57 6.19
CA GLU A 38 -2.03 10.73 6.93
C GLU A 38 -1.59 12.05 6.29
N GLU A 39 -0.39 12.12 5.71
CA GLU A 39 0.07 13.24 4.90
C GLU A 39 -0.66 13.32 3.55
N ASP A 40 -0.83 12.18 2.89
CA ASP A 40 -1.41 12.06 1.56
C ASP A 40 -2.37 10.86 1.49
N PRO A 41 -3.69 11.10 1.67
CA PRO A 41 -4.73 10.07 1.63
C PRO A 41 -4.80 9.25 0.35
N ASP A 42 -4.24 9.75 -0.76
CA ASP A 42 -4.24 9.07 -2.06
C ASP A 42 -3.14 8.01 -2.18
N GLN A 43 -2.23 7.92 -1.20
CA GLN A 43 -1.22 6.86 -1.12
C GLN A 43 -1.76 5.54 -0.55
N ARG A 44 -3.06 5.43 -0.29
CA ARG A 44 -3.68 4.19 0.16
C ARG A 44 -3.75 3.19 -0.99
N THR A 45 -3.34 1.97 -0.72
CA THR A 45 -3.35 0.89 -1.71
C THR A 45 -4.68 0.12 -1.74
N PHE A 46 -4.86 -0.67 -2.79
CA PHE A 46 -6.02 -1.58 -2.90
C PHE A 46 -6.04 -2.64 -1.80
N ALA A 47 -4.86 -3.17 -1.45
CA ALA A 47 -4.69 -4.17 -0.41
C ALA A 47 -3.45 -3.92 0.45
N LEU A 48 -3.48 -4.49 1.64
CA LEU A 48 -2.37 -4.58 2.59
C LEU A 48 -2.06 -6.05 2.84
N LEU A 49 -0.80 -6.42 2.70
CA LEU A 49 -0.28 -7.69 3.16
C LEU A 49 0.52 -7.46 4.44
N THR A 50 0.01 -8.06 5.52
CA THR A 50 0.58 -8.01 6.87
C THR A 50 0.79 -9.45 7.36
N ASP A 51 0.34 -9.81 8.57
CA ASP A 51 0.14 -11.21 8.97
C ASP A 51 -1.04 -11.86 8.22
N ARG A 52 -1.93 -11.04 7.66
CA ARG A 52 -3.06 -11.43 6.83
C ARG A 52 -3.20 -10.53 5.61
N TRP A 53 -3.97 -11.01 4.65
CA TRP A 53 -4.43 -10.24 3.49
C TRP A 53 -5.65 -9.40 3.87
N ILE A 54 -5.60 -8.10 3.55
CA ILE A 54 -6.69 -7.15 3.81
C ILE A 54 -6.89 -6.34 2.52
N GLU A 55 -8.09 -6.35 1.96
CA GLU A 55 -8.37 -5.75 0.65
C GLU A 55 -9.61 -4.85 0.66
N LYS A 56 -9.64 -3.88 -0.25
CA LYS A 56 -10.77 -2.99 -0.51
C LYS A 56 -12.01 -3.74 -0.98
N GLY A 57 -11.82 -4.81 -1.74
CA GLY A 57 -12.85 -5.69 -2.27
C GLY A 57 -12.18 -6.89 -2.91
N SER A 58 -12.94 -7.93 -3.22
CA SER A 58 -12.37 -9.15 -3.79
C SER A 58 -12.07 -8.97 -5.27
N MET A 59 -10.78 -9.04 -5.61
CA MET A 59 -10.31 -8.91 -6.99
C MET A 59 -10.70 -10.14 -7.82
N GLY A 60 -11.52 -9.92 -8.84
CA GLY A 60 -12.04 -10.96 -9.73
C GLY A 60 -11.35 -11.01 -11.09
N TRP A 61 -11.91 -11.86 -11.97
CA TRP A 61 -11.45 -12.00 -13.34
C TRP A 61 -11.73 -10.72 -14.16
N PHE A 62 -10.85 -10.38 -15.10
CA PHE A 62 -10.91 -9.14 -15.90
C PHE A 62 -10.98 -7.83 -15.07
N ALA A 63 -10.29 -7.77 -13.93
CA ALA A 63 -10.25 -6.58 -13.05
C ALA A 63 -11.63 -6.14 -12.50
N CYS A 64 -12.62 -7.03 -12.50
CA CYS A 64 -13.88 -6.79 -11.82
C CYS A 64 -13.70 -6.98 -10.32
N VAL A 65 -13.94 -5.93 -9.53
CA VAL A 65 -13.95 -6.01 -8.06
C VAL A 65 -15.36 -6.37 -7.58
N ALA A 66 -15.46 -7.44 -6.80
CA ALA A 66 -16.69 -7.81 -6.09
C ALA A 66 -16.64 -7.30 -4.64
N ASP A 67 -17.82 -7.05 -4.06
CA ASP A 67 -17.98 -6.61 -2.66
C ASP A 67 -17.08 -5.42 -2.30
N GLU A 68 -16.93 -4.49 -3.23
CA GLU A 68 -16.07 -3.32 -3.06
C GLU A 68 -16.61 -2.44 -1.95
N LYS A 69 -15.76 -2.19 -0.95
CA LYS A 69 -16.06 -1.25 0.12
C LYS A 69 -16.13 0.15 -0.46
N GLU A 70 -17.14 0.89 -0.06
CA GLU A 70 -17.24 2.32 -0.36
C GLU A 70 -15.98 3.06 0.08
N GLY A 71 -15.68 4.18 -0.58
CA GLY A 71 -14.45 4.93 -0.35
C GLY A 71 -14.22 5.26 1.12
N GLU A 72 -15.22 5.78 1.84
CA GLU A 72 -15.09 6.10 3.27
C GLU A 72 -14.94 4.86 4.15
N ALA A 73 -15.64 3.77 3.83
CA ALA A 73 -15.55 2.52 4.56
C ALA A 73 -14.16 1.89 4.44
N TRP A 74 -13.58 1.89 3.24
CA TRP A 74 -12.21 1.43 3.03
C TRP A 74 -11.20 2.29 3.77
N GLN A 75 -11.36 3.62 3.74
CA GLN A 75 -10.47 4.54 4.44
C GLN A 75 -10.45 4.30 5.95
N ALA A 76 -11.62 4.10 6.54
CA ALA A 76 -11.73 3.80 7.96
C ALA A 76 -11.03 2.48 8.31
N GLU A 77 -11.31 1.40 7.57
CA GLU A 77 -10.73 0.08 7.82
C GLU A 77 -9.22 0.06 7.60
N TYR A 78 -8.71 0.74 6.57
CA TYR A 78 -7.28 0.86 6.28
C TYR A 78 -6.53 1.51 7.45
N LEU A 79 -7.04 2.64 7.94
CA LEU A 79 -6.42 3.35 9.07
C LEU A 79 -6.56 2.58 10.38
N GLU A 80 -7.73 1.97 10.64
CA GLU A 80 -7.95 1.14 11.81
C GLU A 80 -6.99 -0.06 11.84
N THR A 81 -6.80 -0.72 10.68
CA THR A 81 -5.84 -1.80 10.51
C THR A 81 -4.43 -1.35 10.89
N LEU A 82 -3.94 -0.27 10.29
CA LEU A 82 -2.58 0.21 10.57
C LEU A 82 -2.41 0.62 12.04
N ARG A 83 -3.39 1.31 12.62
CA ARG A 83 -3.35 1.73 14.03
C ARG A 83 -3.42 0.56 15.02
N GLY A 84 -3.96 -0.58 14.60
CA GLY A 84 -4.03 -1.79 15.41
C GLY A 84 -2.78 -2.69 15.34
N LEU A 85 -1.85 -2.42 14.42
CA LEU A 85 -0.64 -3.21 14.22
C LEU A 85 0.54 -2.62 15.01
N ASP A 86 1.57 -3.45 15.25
CA ASP A 86 2.84 -2.98 15.80
C ASP A 86 3.47 -1.94 14.83
N PRO A 87 3.76 -0.70 15.27
CA PRO A 87 4.36 0.33 14.45
C PRO A 87 5.68 -0.10 13.76
N ALA A 88 6.42 -1.03 14.36
CA ALA A 88 7.67 -1.56 13.82
C ALA A 88 7.48 -2.79 12.91
N ALA A 89 6.27 -3.35 12.83
CA ALA A 89 5.98 -4.46 11.92
C ALA A 89 6.08 -4.01 10.46
N LEU A 90 6.46 -4.95 9.61
CA LEU A 90 6.50 -4.72 8.17
C LEU A 90 5.11 -4.93 7.56
N VAL A 91 4.79 -4.08 6.59
CA VAL A 91 3.58 -4.14 5.77
C VAL A 91 3.98 -3.97 4.32
N VAL A 92 3.29 -4.68 3.43
CA VAL A 92 3.41 -4.51 1.98
C VAL A 92 2.11 -3.93 1.47
N GLY A 93 2.15 -2.73 0.91
CA GLY A 93 1.00 -2.18 0.20
C GLY A 93 0.96 -2.74 -1.22
N ILE A 94 -0.23 -3.10 -1.69
CA ILE A 94 -0.42 -3.79 -2.96
C ILE A 94 -1.49 -3.06 -3.75
N ASP A 95 -1.12 -2.60 -4.93
CA ASP A 95 -2.08 -2.19 -5.94
C ASP A 95 -2.40 -3.34 -6.89
N CYS A 96 -3.69 -3.53 -7.14
CA CYS A 96 -4.18 -4.56 -8.03
C CYS A 96 -4.75 -3.94 -9.32
N HIS A 97 -4.02 -2.97 -9.91
CA HIS A 97 -4.33 -2.42 -11.23
C HIS A 97 -3.87 -3.40 -12.33
N ILE A 98 -4.77 -3.75 -13.26
CA ILE A 98 -4.48 -4.51 -14.50
C ILE A 98 -4.55 -3.56 -15.69
#